data_AF-A0A497C0I2-F1
#
_entry.id   AF-A0A497C0I2-F1
#
_cell.length_a   1.000
_cell.length_b   1.000
_cell.length_c   1.000
_cell.angle_alpha   90.00
_cell.angle_beta   90.00
_cell.angle_gamma   90.00
#
_symmetry.space_group_name_H-M   'P 1'
#
loop_
_entity.id
_entity.type
_entity.pdbx_description
1 polymer ?
#
loop_
_entity_poly.entity_id
_entity_poly.type
_entity_poly.pdbx_seq_one_letter_code
_entity_poly.pdbx_strand_id
1 'polypeptide(L)'
;MKTVYRTILFALISVVLVIFSSAVVHAYTAPVPAGVIREDVLGQPLTVTPEPEKDTCIQCHVDGSFSNIWTPFVRWIVFGAAGVALLFGVARSASVWSNQSHWVPIPKRITAWIDERYQLSEFLKPILSKPVPDWQRRWWYCLGGLTVFLFLIQGATGIMLTFYYKPTPAEAYASIQFIENEVLLGSAVRMIHHWSANGMIVMAVAHMLRVFILGAYKPPRELNWVSGVTLGVMTLAFGFTGYLLPWDQRAYWATTVGTEIAGSIPVIGQLALVFLRAGWNITSLTLSRFFSLHILILPLITVGTMLMHFLMVRKQGIMKPL
;
A
#
# COMPACT_ATOMS: atom_id res chain seq x y z
N MET A 1 22.97 -23.14 14.29
CA MET A 1 22.36 -24.27 13.54
C MET A 1 21.81 -23.89 12.16
N LYS A 2 21.03 -22.81 11.99
CA LYS A 2 20.41 -22.46 10.67
C LYS A 2 21.43 -22.17 9.55
N THR A 3 22.61 -21.64 9.86
CA THR A 3 23.65 -21.30 8.87
C THR A 3 24.38 -22.53 8.33
N VAL A 4 24.60 -23.55 9.17
CA VAL A 4 25.24 -24.82 8.78
C VAL A 4 24.31 -25.59 7.83
N TYR A 5 23.01 -25.61 8.12
CA TYR A 5 22.01 -26.28 7.27
C TYR A 5 21.91 -25.66 5.87
N ARG A 6 21.98 -24.31 5.76
CA ARG A 6 22.01 -23.64 4.44
C ARG A 6 23.28 -23.94 3.66
N THR A 7 24.44 -24.00 4.33
CA THR A 7 25.72 -24.29 3.68
C THR A 7 25.74 -25.73 3.14
N ILE A 8 25.24 -26.70 3.91
CA ILE A 8 25.10 -28.09 3.48
C ILE A 8 24.10 -28.20 2.32
N LEU A 9 22.97 -27.48 2.37
CA LEU A 9 21.97 -27.48 1.30
C LEU A 9 22.54 -26.92 -0.02
N PHE A 10 23.31 -25.83 0.02
CA PHE A 10 23.94 -25.27 -1.19
C PHE A 10 25.04 -26.18 -1.75
N ALA A 11 25.82 -26.85 -0.89
CA ALA A 11 26.81 -27.83 -1.31
C ALA A 11 26.14 -29.03 -2.01
N LEU A 12 25.04 -29.55 -1.46
CA LEU A 12 24.26 -30.64 -2.06
C LEU A 12 23.65 -30.24 -3.41
N ILE A 13 23.07 -29.04 -3.51
CA ILE A 13 22.51 -28.54 -4.78
C ILE A 13 23.62 -28.38 -5.85
N SER A 14 24.80 -27.90 -5.45
CA SER A 14 25.93 -27.74 -6.38
C SER A 14 26.44 -29.09 -6.89
N VAL A 15 26.53 -30.11 -6.02
CA VAL A 15 26.89 -31.48 -6.41
C VAL A 15 25.84 -32.09 -7.36
N VAL A 16 24.54 -31.89 -7.07
CA VAL A 16 23.46 -32.37 -7.94
C VAL A 16 23.52 -31.70 -9.31
N LEU A 17 23.79 -30.39 -9.38
CA LEU A 17 23.91 -29.67 -10.66
C LEU A 17 25.13 -30.12 -11.48
N VAL A 18 26.26 -30.42 -10.83
CA VAL A 18 27.45 -30.96 -11.51
C VAL A 18 27.18 -32.38 -12.04
N ILE A 19 26.50 -33.23 -11.26
CA ILE A 19 26.11 -34.58 -11.71
C ILE A 19 25.12 -34.49 -12.88
N PHE A 20 24.14 -33.58 -12.83
CA PHE A 20 23.17 -33.39 -13.91
C PHE A 20 23.84 -32.85 -15.17
N SER A 21 24.78 -31.92 -15.05
CA SER A 21 25.55 -31.40 -16.19
C SER A 21 26.40 -32.49 -16.85
N SER A 22 27.05 -33.36 -16.07
CA SER A 22 27.82 -34.48 -16.62
C SER A 22 26.93 -35.53 -17.30
N ALA A 23 25.74 -35.80 -16.76
CA ALA A 23 24.77 -36.72 -17.37
C ALA A 23 24.22 -36.18 -18.70
N VAL A 24 23.96 -34.87 -18.78
CA VAL A 24 23.52 -34.21 -20.01
C VAL A 24 24.63 -34.24 -21.07
N VAL A 25 25.89 -33.96 -20.71
CA VAL A 25 27.01 -34.04 -21.66
C VAL A 25 27.18 -35.48 -22.18
N HIS A 26 27.03 -36.50 -21.34
CA HIS A 26 27.14 -37.90 -21.77
C HIS A 26 25.99 -38.33 -22.71
N ALA A 27 24.78 -37.79 -22.52
CA ALA A 27 23.64 -38.03 -23.40
C ALA A 27 23.80 -37.38 -24.79
N TYR A 28 24.50 -36.24 -24.87
CA TYR A 28 24.79 -35.57 -26.15
C TYR A 28 26.00 -36.14 -26.90
N THR A 29 26.89 -36.88 -26.23
CA THR A 29 28.05 -37.53 -26.86
C THR A 29 27.82 -38.99 -27.20
N ALA A 30 26.63 -39.54 -26.93
CA ALA A 30 26.31 -40.91 -27.29
C ALA A 30 26.29 -41.05 -28.83
N PRO A 31 27.12 -41.94 -29.41
CA PRO A 31 27.16 -42.12 -30.86
C PRO A 31 25.82 -42.67 -31.36
N VAL A 32 25.25 -42.01 -32.37
CA VAL A 32 24.00 -42.40 -33.03
C VAL A 32 24.21 -43.74 -33.75
N PRO A 33 23.32 -44.73 -33.60
CA PRO A 33 23.41 -45.99 -34.33
C PRO A 33 23.33 -45.74 -35.85
N ALA A 34 24.33 -46.24 -36.57
CA ALA A 34 24.45 -46.08 -38.01
C ALA A 34 23.40 -46.92 -38.76
N GLY A 35 22.67 -46.26 -39.68
CA GLY A 35 22.13 -46.90 -40.87
C GLY A 35 20.62 -47.11 -40.91
N VAL A 36 19.89 -46.14 -41.47
CA VAL A 36 18.86 -46.40 -42.51
C VAL A 36 18.95 -45.26 -43.53
N ILE A 37 19.05 -45.66 -44.79
CA ILE A 37 19.40 -44.85 -45.96
C ILE A 37 18.23 -43.93 -46.33
N ARG A 38 18.52 -42.64 -46.50
CA ARG A 38 17.61 -41.61 -47.02
C ARG A 38 17.75 -41.58 -48.53
N GLU A 39 16.66 -41.82 -49.26
CA GLU A 39 16.57 -41.44 -50.68
C GLU A 39 16.24 -39.95 -50.77
N ASP A 40 16.82 -39.24 -51.74
CA ASP A 40 16.46 -37.87 -52.07
C ASP A 40 15.24 -37.83 -53.02
N VAL A 41 14.67 -36.65 -53.20
CA VAL A 41 13.38 -36.41 -53.88
C VAL A 41 13.40 -36.75 -55.39
N LEU A 42 14.51 -37.30 -55.92
CA LEU A 42 14.65 -37.67 -57.33
C LEU A 42 15.09 -39.13 -57.57
N GLY A 43 15.10 -39.99 -56.55
CA GLY A 43 15.22 -41.44 -56.75
C GLY A 43 16.55 -41.90 -57.35
N GLN A 44 17.66 -41.23 -57.01
CA GLN A 44 19.00 -41.68 -57.40
C GLN A 44 19.80 -42.20 -56.20
N PRO A 45 20.28 -43.45 -56.23
CA PRO A 45 21.04 -44.01 -55.11
C PRO A 45 22.47 -43.46 -55.12
N LEU A 46 22.86 -42.77 -54.04
CA LEU A 46 24.27 -42.45 -53.78
C LEU A 46 24.97 -43.68 -53.19
N THR A 47 25.89 -44.20 -53.98
CA THR A 47 26.77 -45.34 -53.73
C THR A 47 27.63 -45.14 -52.47
N VAL A 48 27.47 -46.03 -51.49
CA VAL A 48 28.42 -46.18 -50.37
C VAL A 48 29.58 -47.03 -50.87
N THR A 49 30.77 -46.44 -51.00
CA THR A 49 32.02 -47.20 -51.11
C THR A 49 32.59 -47.45 -49.72
N PRO A 50 33.02 -48.68 -49.37
CA PRO A 50 33.53 -48.99 -48.04
C PRO A 50 34.92 -48.40 -47.79
N GLU A 51 35.18 -48.03 -46.53
CA GLU A 51 36.49 -47.56 -46.01
C GLU A 51 37.66 -48.47 -46.40
N PRO A 52 38.84 -47.90 -46.69
CA PRO A 52 40.08 -48.60 -46.47
C PRO A 52 40.71 -48.15 -45.14
N GLU A 53 40.68 -49.09 -44.21
CA GLU A 53 41.88 -49.63 -43.55
C GLU A 53 42.85 -48.63 -42.92
N LYS A 54 42.63 -48.48 -41.60
CA LYS A 54 43.58 -48.18 -40.53
C LYS A 54 45.05 -48.28 -40.95
N ASP A 55 45.81 -47.20 -40.75
CA ASP A 55 47.25 -47.34 -40.57
C ASP A 55 47.76 -46.55 -39.36
N THR A 56 48.33 -47.34 -38.47
CA THR A 56 48.94 -46.97 -37.20
C THR A 56 50.34 -46.45 -37.43
N CYS A 57 50.52 -45.16 -37.15
CA CYS A 57 51.75 -44.50 -36.72
C CYS A 57 53.00 -44.80 -37.54
N ILE A 58 53.35 -43.89 -38.45
CA ILE A 58 54.70 -43.82 -39.02
C ILE A 58 55.21 -42.39 -38.84
N GLN A 59 55.82 -42.21 -37.67
CA GLN A 59 57.13 -41.59 -37.52
C GLN A 59 57.34 -40.15 -38.01
N CYS A 60 57.79 -39.34 -37.05
CA CYS A 60 59.11 -38.72 -37.12
C CYS A 60 59.33 -37.67 -38.20
N HIS A 61 59.26 -36.43 -37.76
CA HIS A 61 60.20 -35.41 -38.19
C HIS A 61 60.23 -34.29 -37.17
N VAL A 62 61.07 -34.38 -36.13
CA VAL A 62 61.59 -33.17 -35.49
C VAL A 62 62.99 -33.45 -34.94
N ASP A 63 63.98 -33.39 -35.82
CA ASP A 63 65.36 -33.08 -35.46
C ASP A 63 65.52 -31.55 -35.32
N GLY A 64 66.42 -31.15 -34.41
CA GLY A 64 66.46 -29.83 -33.77
C GLY A 64 66.51 -28.59 -34.66
N SER A 65 65.55 -27.70 -34.44
CA SER A 65 65.71 -26.24 -34.55
C SER A 65 64.97 -25.62 -33.36
N PHE A 66 65.70 -25.03 -32.41
CA PHE A 66 65.12 -24.30 -31.28
C PHE A 66 64.52 -22.95 -31.74
N SER A 67 63.56 -23.01 -32.66
CA SER A 67 62.64 -21.93 -33.01
C SER A 67 61.32 -22.04 -32.23
N ASN A 68 61.26 -22.94 -31.25
CA ASN A 68 60.13 -23.06 -30.35
C ASN A 68 60.12 -21.86 -29.40
N ILE A 69 59.08 -21.02 -29.52
CA ILE A 69 58.77 -19.91 -28.60
C ILE A 69 58.68 -20.35 -27.13
N TRP A 70 58.68 -21.66 -26.89
CA TRP A 70 58.64 -22.36 -25.61
C TRP A 70 60.02 -22.74 -25.08
N THR A 71 61.00 -21.84 -25.15
CA THR A 71 62.23 -22.03 -24.36
C THR A 71 61.85 -22.09 -22.88
N PRO A 72 62.63 -22.80 -22.03
CA PRO A 72 62.29 -22.93 -20.60
C PRO A 72 61.98 -21.59 -19.95
N PHE A 73 62.76 -20.55 -20.27
CA PHE A 73 62.57 -19.20 -19.78
C PHE A 73 61.25 -18.55 -20.22
N VAL A 74 60.90 -18.60 -21.51
CA VAL A 74 59.64 -18.03 -22.02
C VAL A 74 58.43 -18.80 -21.46
N ARG A 75 58.56 -20.13 -21.29
CA ARG A 75 57.54 -20.97 -20.65
C ARG A 75 57.27 -20.52 -19.21
N TRP A 76 58.32 -20.31 -18.40
CA TRP A 76 58.17 -19.81 -17.03
C TRP A 76 57.61 -18.38 -16.97
N ILE A 77 57.94 -17.52 -17.92
CA ILE A 77 57.35 -16.18 -18.00
C ILE A 77 55.87 -16.23 -18.35
N VAL A 78 55.47 -17.00 -19.37
CA VAL A 78 54.05 -17.09 -19.78
C VAL A 78 53.20 -17.73 -18.69
N PHE A 79 53.63 -18.85 -18.12
CA PHE A 79 52.89 -19.48 -17.01
C PHE A 79 52.96 -18.67 -15.72
N GLY A 80 54.08 -18.00 -15.44
CA GLY A 80 54.23 -17.11 -14.30
C GLY A 80 53.32 -15.88 -14.42
N ALA A 81 53.31 -15.21 -15.56
CA ALA A 81 52.45 -14.06 -15.82
C ALA A 81 50.96 -14.44 -15.83
N ALA A 82 50.61 -15.57 -16.46
CA ALA A 82 49.25 -16.11 -16.41
C ALA A 82 48.83 -16.48 -14.99
N GLY A 83 49.74 -17.07 -14.20
CA GLY A 83 49.52 -17.39 -12.78
C GLY A 83 49.30 -16.14 -11.93
N VAL A 84 50.11 -15.09 -12.12
CA VAL A 84 49.93 -13.81 -11.43
C VAL A 84 48.63 -13.13 -11.82
N ALA A 85 48.26 -13.13 -13.10
CA ALA A 85 46.99 -12.58 -13.57
C ALA A 85 45.78 -13.34 -12.98
N LEU A 86 45.88 -14.67 -12.88
CA LEU A 86 44.84 -15.52 -12.33
C LEU A 86 44.75 -15.36 -10.80
N LEU A 87 45.87 -15.27 -10.10
CA LEU A 87 45.91 -14.94 -8.66
C LEU A 87 45.36 -13.55 -8.38
N PHE A 88 45.69 -12.55 -9.21
CA PHE A 88 45.12 -11.21 -9.11
C PHE A 88 43.61 -11.24 -9.36
N GLY A 89 43.15 -11.97 -10.38
CA GLY A 89 41.72 -12.16 -10.68
C GLY A 89 40.96 -12.85 -9.55
N VAL A 90 41.53 -13.90 -8.94
CA VAL A 90 40.99 -14.58 -7.77
C VAL A 90 40.97 -13.65 -6.56
N ALA A 91 42.05 -12.91 -6.30
CA ALA A 91 42.10 -11.94 -5.20
C ALA A 91 41.09 -10.80 -5.37
N ARG A 92 40.94 -10.27 -6.59
CA ARG A 92 39.92 -9.26 -6.92
C ARG A 92 38.51 -9.81 -6.70
N SER A 93 38.23 -11.01 -7.20
CA SER A 93 36.93 -11.67 -7.07
C SER A 93 36.60 -12.01 -5.61
N ALA A 94 37.59 -12.49 -4.85
CA ALA A 94 37.49 -12.73 -3.42
C ALA A 94 37.25 -11.42 -2.64
N SER A 95 37.88 -10.31 -3.05
CA SER A 95 37.65 -9.00 -2.42
C SER A 95 36.22 -8.48 -2.63
N VAL A 96 35.59 -8.81 -3.76
CA VAL A 96 34.17 -8.47 -4.01
C VAL A 96 33.25 -9.26 -3.08
N TRP A 97 33.62 -10.49 -2.74
CA TRP A 97 32.85 -11.33 -1.81
C TRP A 97 33.10 -10.97 -0.34
N SER A 98 34.32 -10.57 0.03
CA SER A 98 34.62 -10.12 1.39
C SER A 98 34.02 -8.75 1.70
N ASN A 99 33.88 -7.88 0.70
CA ASN A 99 33.30 -6.55 0.84
C ASN A 99 31.83 -6.48 0.36
N GLN A 100 31.16 -7.62 0.20
CA GLN A 100 29.77 -7.66 -0.21
C GLN A 100 28.92 -7.06 0.93
N SER A 101 28.43 -5.84 0.73
CA SER A 101 27.53 -5.18 1.69
C SER A 101 26.39 -6.13 2.05
N HIS A 102 26.09 -6.29 3.34
CA HIS A 102 24.99 -7.16 3.76
C HIS A 102 23.73 -6.85 2.94
N TRP A 103 23.06 -7.88 2.44
CA TRP A 103 21.86 -7.68 1.64
C TRP A 103 20.76 -7.10 2.53
N VAL A 104 20.60 -5.78 2.48
CA VAL A 104 19.50 -5.07 3.13
C VAL A 104 18.23 -5.33 2.32
N PRO A 105 17.14 -5.83 2.94
CA PRO A 105 15.86 -5.98 2.25
C PRO A 105 15.41 -4.67 1.60
N ILE A 106 14.82 -4.75 0.40
CA ILE A 106 14.32 -3.58 -0.34
C ILE A 106 13.49 -2.63 0.55
N PRO A 107 12.57 -3.12 1.43
CA PRO A 107 11.82 -2.23 2.32
C PRO A 107 12.72 -1.39 3.23
N LYS A 108 13.78 -1.99 3.81
CA LYS A 108 14.69 -1.28 4.71
C LYS A 108 15.58 -0.28 3.96
N ARG A 109 15.92 -0.57 2.70
CA ARG A 109 16.61 0.40 1.82
C ARG A 109 15.71 1.59 1.50
N ILE A 110 14.45 1.34 1.15
CA ILE A 110 13.46 2.39 0.88
C ILE A 110 13.24 3.25 2.12
N THR A 111 13.04 2.64 3.30
CA THR A 111 12.86 3.40 4.54
C THR A 111 14.09 4.23 4.86
N ALA A 112 15.30 3.68 4.71
CA ALA A 112 16.53 4.43 4.96
C ALA A 112 16.70 5.60 3.97
N TRP A 113 16.42 5.38 2.69
CA TRP A 113 16.50 6.41 1.65
C TRP A 113 15.49 7.56 1.86
N ILE A 114 14.27 7.23 2.30
CA ILE A 114 13.22 8.21 2.63
C ILE A 114 13.63 8.97 3.89
N ASP A 115 14.09 8.25 4.91
CA ASP A 115 14.47 8.83 6.19
C ASP A 115 15.68 9.76 6.07
N GLU A 116 16.66 9.40 5.24
CA GLU A 116 17.82 10.24 4.94
C GLU A 116 17.42 11.59 4.31
N ARG A 117 16.39 11.62 3.46
CA ARG A 117 15.95 12.85 2.77
C ARG A 117 14.96 13.70 3.56
N TYR A 118 14.01 13.04 4.20
CA TYR A 118 12.83 13.69 4.78
C TYR A 118 12.79 13.60 6.31
N GLN A 119 13.75 12.90 6.93
CA GLN A 119 13.88 12.73 8.39
C GLN A 119 12.57 12.32 9.06
N LEU A 120 11.75 11.52 8.36
CA LEU A 120 10.40 11.17 8.81
C LEU A 120 10.44 10.39 10.12
N SER A 121 11.50 9.64 10.41
CA SER A 121 11.61 8.88 11.65
C SER A 121 11.72 9.79 12.87
N GLU A 122 12.36 10.97 12.77
CA GLU A 122 12.46 11.91 13.87
C GLU A 122 11.09 12.48 14.26
N PHE A 123 10.21 12.71 13.27
CA PHE A 123 8.85 13.16 13.51
C PHE A 123 7.91 12.02 13.92
N LEU A 124 7.98 10.86 13.27
CA LEU A 124 7.06 9.74 13.48
C LEU A 124 7.37 8.91 14.72
N LYS A 125 8.65 8.70 15.05
CA LYS A 125 9.04 7.82 16.17
C LYS A 125 8.47 8.33 17.50
N PRO A 126 8.58 9.61 17.88
CA PRO A 126 7.91 10.14 19.07
C PRO A 126 6.39 9.98 19.00
N ILE A 127 5.80 10.02 17.79
CA ILE A 127 4.35 9.86 17.58
C ILE A 127 3.89 8.44 17.91
N LEU A 128 4.54 7.44 17.30
CA LEU A 128 4.15 6.03 17.39
C LEU A 128 4.69 5.32 18.63
N SER A 129 5.82 5.74 19.21
CA SER A 129 6.48 5.00 20.30
C SER A 129 5.93 5.33 21.70
N LYS A 130 4.84 6.09 21.81
CA LYS A 130 4.26 6.45 23.11
C LYS A 130 3.64 5.20 23.75
N PRO A 131 4.14 4.73 24.92
CA PRO A 131 3.61 3.51 25.53
C PRO A 131 2.16 3.72 25.96
N VAL A 132 1.32 2.71 25.69
CA VAL A 132 -0.09 2.68 26.10
C VAL A 132 -0.18 1.90 27.42
N PRO A 133 -0.58 2.53 28.53
CA PRO A 133 -0.75 1.83 29.81
C PRO A 133 -1.82 0.74 29.73
N ASP A 134 -1.67 -0.30 30.55
CA ASP A 134 -2.56 -1.47 30.51
C ASP A 134 -4.04 -1.14 30.72
N TRP A 135 -4.34 -0.17 31.59
CA TRP A 135 -5.71 0.29 31.87
C TRP A 135 -6.37 1.00 30.68
N GLN A 136 -5.57 1.53 29.75
CA GLN A 136 -6.06 2.22 28.56
C GLN A 136 -6.43 1.24 27.43
N ARG A 137 -6.03 -0.03 27.53
CA ARG A 137 -6.33 -1.07 26.53
C ARG A 137 -7.78 -1.58 26.59
N ARG A 138 -8.60 -1.08 27.52
CA ARG A 138 -10.01 -1.49 27.65
C ARG A 138 -10.84 -0.91 26.48
N TRP A 139 -11.80 -1.68 25.98
CA TRP A 139 -12.51 -1.37 24.74
C TRP A 139 -13.20 0.00 24.72
N TRP A 140 -13.69 0.49 25.86
CA TRP A 140 -14.36 1.80 25.93
C TRP A 140 -13.43 3.01 25.76
N TYR A 141 -12.10 2.82 25.85
CA TYR A 141 -11.12 3.85 25.47
C TYR A 141 -10.99 3.97 23.94
N CYS A 142 -11.46 2.98 23.18
CA CYS A 142 -11.41 2.97 21.73
C CYS A 142 -12.57 3.76 21.07
N LEU A 143 -13.59 4.18 21.83
CA LEU A 143 -14.79 4.86 21.29
C LEU A 143 -14.46 6.11 20.45
N GLY A 144 -13.48 6.91 20.90
CA GLY A 144 -13.01 8.06 20.13
C GLY A 144 -12.35 7.64 18.82
N GLY A 145 -11.49 6.63 18.85
CA GLY A 145 -10.85 6.07 17.65
C GLY A 145 -11.85 5.42 16.68
N LEU A 146 -12.88 4.73 17.18
CA LEU A 146 -13.97 4.18 16.37
C LEU A 146 -14.77 5.28 15.67
N THR A 147 -15.04 6.39 16.34
CA THR A 147 -15.71 7.55 15.73
C THR A 147 -14.91 8.10 14.55
N VAL A 148 -13.58 8.20 14.70
CA VAL A 148 -12.67 8.65 13.64
C VAL A 148 -12.60 7.65 12.49
N PHE A 149 -12.55 6.36 12.81
CA PHE A 149 -12.57 5.30 11.81
C PHE A 149 -13.85 5.36 10.96
N LEU A 150 -15.01 5.56 11.59
CA LEU A 150 -16.29 5.74 10.88
C LEU A 150 -16.30 7.03 10.05
N PHE A 151 -15.72 8.12 10.56
CA PHE A 151 -15.53 9.34 9.75
C PHE A 151 -14.68 9.10 8.50
N LEU A 152 -13.61 8.30 8.59
CA LEU A 152 -12.80 7.93 7.42
C LEU A 152 -13.60 7.09 6.42
N ILE A 153 -14.43 6.17 6.90
CA ILE A 153 -15.37 5.42 6.06
C ILE A 153 -16.35 6.37 5.37
N GLN A 154 -16.89 7.37 6.09
CA GLN A 154 -17.78 8.39 5.51
C GLN A 154 -17.08 9.19 4.42
N GLY A 155 -15.83 9.59 4.63
CA GLY A 155 -15.03 10.27 3.61
C GLY A 155 -14.84 9.42 2.36
N ALA A 156 -14.38 8.17 2.52
CA ALA A 156 -14.13 7.27 1.39
C ALA A 156 -15.40 6.95 0.61
N THR A 157 -16.47 6.51 1.29
CA THR A 157 -17.74 6.20 0.65
C THR A 157 -18.44 7.44 0.09
N GLY A 158 -18.33 8.58 0.76
CA GLY A 158 -18.87 9.86 0.29
C GLY A 158 -18.24 10.27 -1.04
N ILE A 159 -16.91 10.22 -1.15
CA ILE A 159 -16.19 10.47 -2.41
C ILE A 159 -16.69 9.52 -3.50
N MET A 160 -16.84 8.23 -3.22
CA MET A 160 -17.36 7.26 -4.19
C MET A 160 -18.77 7.62 -4.69
N LEU A 161 -19.67 8.04 -3.79
CA LEU A 161 -21.04 8.43 -4.15
C LEU A 161 -21.07 9.72 -4.98
N THR A 162 -20.14 10.65 -4.77
CA THR A 162 -20.10 11.92 -5.52
C THR A 162 -19.82 11.74 -7.01
N PHE A 163 -19.22 10.62 -7.44
CA PHE A 163 -19.01 10.35 -8.87
C PHE A 163 -20.31 10.14 -9.65
N TYR A 164 -21.40 9.77 -8.98
CA TYR A 164 -22.68 9.42 -9.62
C TYR A 164 -23.84 10.35 -9.21
N TYR A 165 -23.76 10.96 -8.02
CA TYR A 165 -24.81 11.81 -7.49
C TYR A 165 -24.94 13.14 -8.24
N LYS A 166 -26.19 13.55 -8.54
CA LYS A 166 -26.48 14.83 -9.20
C LYS A 166 -27.26 15.76 -8.26
N PRO A 167 -26.70 16.91 -7.83
CA PRO A 167 -27.30 17.79 -6.83
C PRO A 167 -28.36 18.75 -7.40
N THR A 168 -29.32 18.23 -8.17
CA THR A 168 -30.46 18.99 -8.71
C THR A 168 -31.78 18.33 -8.29
N PRO A 169 -32.84 19.08 -7.93
CA PRO A 169 -34.10 18.46 -7.51
C PRO A 169 -34.72 17.49 -8.54
N ALA A 170 -34.48 17.73 -9.82
CA ALA A 170 -34.98 16.89 -10.91
C ALA A 170 -34.25 15.54 -11.01
N GLU A 171 -32.95 15.50 -10.69
CA GLU A 171 -32.12 14.31 -10.90
C GLU A 171 -31.61 13.66 -9.60
N ALA A 172 -31.71 14.33 -8.44
CA ALA A 172 -31.13 13.86 -7.18
C ALA A 172 -31.65 12.47 -6.81
N TYR A 173 -32.98 12.31 -6.73
CA TYR A 173 -33.60 11.02 -6.42
C TYR A 173 -33.29 9.97 -7.49
N ALA A 174 -33.37 10.33 -8.77
CA ALA A 174 -33.06 9.42 -9.87
C ALA A 174 -31.60 8.94 -9.85
N SER A 175 -30.66 9.82 -9.49
CA SER A 175 -29.23 9.49 -9.35
C SER A 175 -28.98 8.52 -8.19
N ILE A 176 -29.75 8.62 -7.09
CA ILE A 176 -29.71 7.63 -6.00
C ILE A 176 -30.23 6.28 -6.49
N GLN A 177 -31.35 6.24 -7.22
CA GLN A 177 -31.89 5.00 -7.79
C GLN A 177 -30.89 4.35 -8.77
N PHE A 178 -30.17 5.15 -9.55
CA PHE A 178 -29.09 4.67 -10.42
C PHE A 178 -27.94 4.04 -9.61
N ILE A 179 -27.49 4.70 -8.53
CA ILE A 179 -26.46 4.15 -7.63
C ILE A 179 -26.90 2.81 -7.03
N GLU A 180 -28.17 2.69 -6.64
CA GLU A 180 -28.66 1.47 -6.00
C GLU A 180 -28.78 0.29 -6.95
N ASN A 181 -29.26 0.53 -8.18
CA ASN A 181 -29.69 -0.53 -9.08
C ASN A 181 -28.67 -0.84 -10.19
N GLU A 182 -27.93 0.16 -10.67
CA GLU A 182 -27.10 0.03 -11.88
C GLU A 182 -25.60 0.03 -11.60
N VAL A 183 -25.15 0.72 -10.54
CA VAL A 183 -23.73 0.81 -10.21
C VAL A 183 -23.26 -0.45 -9.48
N LEU A 184 -22.18 -1.07 -9.96
CA LEU A 184 -21.55 -2.22 -9.29
C LEU A 184 -21.18 -1.88 -7.84
N LEU A 185 -21.72 -2.64 -6.88
CA LEU A 185 -21.60 -2.41 -5.43
C LEU A 185 -22.16 -1.05 -4.94
N GLY A 186 -22.87 -0.28 -5.78
CA GLY A 186 -23.36 1.05 -5.41
C GLY A 186 -24.35 1.02 -4.25
N SER A 187 -25.28 0.06 -4.22
CA SER A 187 -26.17 -0.17 -3.08
C SER A 187 -25.41 -0.47 -1.78
N ALA A 188 -24.36 -1.30 -1.85
CA ALA A 188 -23.52 -1.62 -0.70
C ALA A 188 -22.76 -0.39 -0.19
N VAL A 189 -22.16 0.41 -1.08
CA VAL A 189 -21.45 1.65 -0.72
C VAL A 189 -22.41 2.65 -0.07
N ARG A 190 -23.60 2.84 -0.62
CA ARG A 190 -24.65 3.70 -0.04
C ARG A 190 -25.09 3.20 1.33
N MET A 191 -25.27 1.88 1.48
CA MET A 191 -25.64 1.25 2.76
C MET A 191 -24.54 1.45 3.82
N ILE A 192 -23.27 1.26 3.44
CA ILE A 192 -22.13 1.53 4.33
C ILE A 192 -22.11 3.00 4.75
N HIS A 193 -22.28 3.94 3.80
CA HIS A 193 -22.32 5.37 4.11
C HIS A 193 -23.45 5.72 5.08
N HIS A 194 -24.63 5.12 4.89
CA HIS A 194 -25.78 5.35 5.76
C HIS A 194 -25.59 4.76 7.17
N TRP A 195 -25.16 3.49 7.28
CA TRP A 195 -24.99 2.85 8.59
C TRP A 195 -23.76 3.36 9.34
N SER A 196 -22.69 3.73 8.63
CA SER A 196 -21.52 4.35 9.23
C SER A 196 -21.83 5.75 9.76
N ALA A 197 -22.70 6.54 9.12
CA ALA A 197 -23.21 7.80 9.70
C ALA A 197 -23.91 7.57 11.05
N ASN A 198 -24.85 6.63 11.10
CA ASN A 198 -25.59 6.29 12.32
C ASN A 198 -24.64 5.76 13.42
N GLY A 199 -23.73 4.86 13.05
CA GLY A 199 -22.70 4.36 13.93
C GLY A 199 -21.80 5.47 14.47
N MET A 200 -21.43 6.45 13.63
CA MET A 200 -20.57 7.57 14.02
C MET A 200 -21.24 8.42 15.09
N ILE A 201 -22.54 8.72 14.95
CA ILE A 201 -23.32 9.46 15.96
C ILE A 201 -23.35 8.67 17.28
N VAL A 202 -23.68 7.38 17.24
CA VAL A 202 -23.74 6.53 18.44
C VAL A 202 -22.38 6.45 19.14
N MET A 203 -21.29 6.24 18.39
CA MET A 203 -19.94 6.16 18.94
C MET A 203 -19.46 7.51 19.49
N ALA A 204 -19.79 8.62 18.84
CA ALA A 204 -19.49 9.96 19.33
C ALA A 204 -20.19 10.24 20.66
N VAL A 205 -21.49 9.95 20.76
CA VAL A 205 -22.26 10.10 22.01
C VAL A 205 -21.70 9.20 23.11
N ALA A 206 -21.44 7.92 22.82
CA ALA A 206 -20.84 7.00 23.79
C ALA A 206 -19.45 7.49 24.26
N HIS A 207 -18.63 8.01 23.35
CA HIS A 207 -17.35 8.61 23.67
C HIS A 207 -17.49 9.81 24.62
N MET A 208 -18.43 10.72 24.31
CA MET A 208 -18.72 11.88 25.16
C MET A 208 -19.21 11.47 26.55
N LEU A 209 -20.13 10.50 26.62
CA LEU A 209 -20.63 9.96 27.89
C LEU A 209 -19.50 9.39 28.74
N ARG A 210 -18.59 8.61 28.14
CA ARG A 210 -17.41 8.08 28.84
C ARG A 210 -16.51 9.19 29.37
N VAL A 211 -16.27 10.25 28.60
CA VAL A 211 -15.47 11.41 29.05
C VAL A 211 -16.15 12.15 30.18
N PHE A 212 -17.48 12.28 30.14
CA PHE A 212 -18.29 12.92 31.17
C PHE A 212 -18.31 12.11 32.47
N ILE A 213 -18.67 10.82 32.42
CA ILE A 213 -18.78 9.93 33.59
C ILE A 213 -17.45 9.82 34.33
N LEU A 214 -16.34 9.68 33.59
CA LEU A 214 -15.03 9.58 34.22
C LEU A 214 -14.54 10.94 34.73
N GLY A 215 -15.11 12.07 34.28
CA GLY A 215 -14.63 13.40 34.64
C GLY A 215 -13.35 13.80 33.91
N ALA A 216 -13.11 13.25 32.71
CA ALA A 216 -11.87 13.48 31.95
C ALA A 216 -11.79 14.88 31.33
N TYR A 217 -12.90 15.64 31.35
CA TYR A 217 -12.97 17.04 30.92
C TYR A 217 -12.41 18.04 31.96
N LYS A 218 -12.16 17.60 33.19
CA LYS A 218 -11.62 18.43 34.29
C LYS A 218 -10.22 18.99 33.95
N PRO A 219 -9.74 20.03 34.66
CA PRO A 219 -8.43 20.63 34.41
C PRO A 219 -7.30 19.60 34.27
N PRO A 220 -6.39 19.75 33.28
CA PRO A 220 -6.23 20.86 32.32
C PRO A 220 -6.87 20.59 30.92
N ARG A 221 -7.93 19.77 30.83
CA ARG A 221 -8.51 19.24 29.57
C ARG A 221 -9.80 19.95 29.11
N GLU A 222 -10.08 21.14 29.61
CA GLU A 222 -11.32 21.87 29.34
C GLU A 222 -11.47 22.22 27.86
N LEU A 223 -10.41 22.72 27.21
CA LEU A 223 -10.42 23.01 25.77
C LEU A 223 -10.56 21.75 24.91
N ASN A 224 -10.06 20.62 25.41
CA ASN A 224 -10.26 19.34 24.73
C ASN A 224 -11.73 18.91 24.78
N TRP A 225 -12.44 19.20 25.88
CA TRP A 225 -13.88 18.99 25.95
C TRP A 225 -14.65 19.91 25.01
N VAL A 226 -14.34 21.22 24.96
CA VAL A 226 -15.00 22.18 24.06
C VAL A 226 -14.82 21.78 22.59
N SER A 227 -13.62 21.39 22.18
CA SER A 227 -13.39 20.87 20.83
C SER A 227 -14.16 19.56 20.57
N GLY A 228 -14.26 18.67 21.56
CA GLY A 228 -15.08 17.45 21.46
C GLY A 228 -16.57 17.73 21.29
N VAL A 229 -17.13 18.69 22.04
CA VAL A 229 -18.52 19.15 21.87
C VAL A 229 -18.72 19.76 20.49
N THR A 230 -17.77 20.56 20.02
CA THR A 230 -17.80 21.16 18.68
C THR A 230 -17.84 20.07 17.60
N LEU A 231 -17.00 19.03 17.71
CA LEU A 231 -17.03 17.86 16.81
C LEU A 231 -18.35 17.09 16.89
N GLY A 232 -18.95 16.97 18.08
CA GLY A 232 -20.27 16.40 18.27
C GLY A 232 -21.35 17.16 17.49
N VAL A 233 -21.35 18.49 17.58
CA VAL A 233 -22.26 19.37 16.81
C VAL A 233 -22.02 19.23 15.31
N MET A 234 -20.76 19.20 14.86
CA MET A 234 -20.42 18.98 13.44
C MET A 234 -20.91 17.62 12.95
N THR A 235 -20.83 16.58 13.77
CA THR A 235 -21.33 15.22 13.44
C THR A 235 -22.85 15.23 13.23
N LEU A 236 -23.61 15.96 14.06
CA LEU A 236 -25.04 16.13 13.86
C LEU A 236 -25.35 16.97 12.61
N ALA A 237 -24.54 18.00 12.33
CA ALA A 237 -24.66 18.80 11.11
C ALA A 237 -24.43 17.94 9.85
N PHE A 238 -23.47 17.01 9.86
CA PHE A 238 -23.32 16.02 8.78
C PHE A 238 -24.57 15.16 8.62
N GLY A 239 -25.11 14.63 9.72
CA GLY A 239 -26.33 13.84 9.69
C GLY A 239 -27.49 14.57 9.01
N PHE A 240 -27.73 15.82 9.40
CA PHE A 240 -28.76 16.66 8.79
C PHE A 240 -28.49 16.96 7.31
N THR A 241 -27.29 17.45 6.98
CA THR A 241 -26.94 17.87 5.63
C THR A 241 -26.82 16.72 4.63
N GLY A 242 -26.52 15.50 5.09
CA GLY A 242 -26.50 14.30 4.25
C GLY A 242 -27.89 13.69 4.06
N TYR A 243 -28.74 13.74 5.11
CA TYR A 243 -30.09 13.18 5.07
C TYR A 243 -30.98 13.83 4.02
N LEU A 244 -30.74 15.11 3.69
CA LEU A 244 -31.52 15.82 2.68
C LEU A 244 -31.15 15.46 1.23
N LEU A 245 -29.95 14.91 0.98
CA LEU A 245 -29.42 14.71 -0.38
C LEU A 245 -30.23 13.74 -1.26
N PRO A 246 -30.86 12.67 -0.73
CA PRO A 246 -31.71 11.81 -1.55
C PRO A 246 -32.93 12.52 -2.15
N TRP A 247 -33.34 13.66 -1.58
CA TRP A 247 -34.42 14.50 -2.08
C TRP A 247 -35.76 13.77 -2.23
N ASP A 248 -36.05 12.81 -1.34
CA ASP A 248 -37.36 12.18 -1.21
C ASP A 248 -38.30 13.04 -0.35
N GLN A 249 -39.57 12.63 -0.23
CA GLN A 249 -40.58 13.39 0.52
C GLN A 249 -40.16 13.63 1.98
N ARG A 250 -39.49 12.65 2.62
CA ARG A 250 -39.04 12.77 4.00
C ARG A 250 -37.86 13.74 4.12
N ALA A 251 -36.87 13.63 3.24
CA ALA A 251 -35.74 14.56 3.17
C ALA A 251 -36.20 16.01 2.96
N TYR A 252 -37.14 16.23 2.05
CA TYR A 252 -37.66 17.57 1.75
C TYR A 252 -38.30 18.21 2.99
N TRP A 253 -39.24 17.52 3.65
CA TRP A 253 -39.90 18.07 4.84
C TRP A 253 -38.96 18.18 6.05
N ALA A 254 -38.03 17.24 6.22
CA ALA A 254 -36.99 17.35 7.25
C ALA A 254 -36.13 18.62 7.03
N THR A 255 -35.84 18.96 5.76
CA THR A 255 -35.11 20.18 5.41
C THR A 255 -35.94 21.43 5.73
N THR A 256 -37.23 21.43 5.41
CA THR A 256 -38.18 22.51 5.76
C THR A 256 -38.15 22.79 7.25
N VAL A 257 -38.44 21.77 8.06
CA VAL A 257 -38.49 21.91 9.52
C VAL A 257 -37.13 22.28 10.10
N GLY A 258 -36.05 21.64 9.67
CA GLY A 258 -34.70 21.90 10.19
C GLY A 258 -34.23 23.34 9.92
N THR A 259 -34.53 23.89 8.75
CA THR A 259 -34.19 25.27 8.42
C THR A 259 -35.13 26.29 9.07
N GLU A 260 -36.38 25.93 9.37
CA GLU A 260 -37.30 26.75 10.17
C GLU A 260 -36.87 26.85 11.64
N ILE A 261 -36.38 25.76 12.22
CA ILE A 261 -35.79 25.78 13.57
C ILE A 261 -34.62 26.76 13.62
N ALA A 262 -33.71 26.72 12.65
CA ALA A 262 -32.64 27.73 12.55
C ALA A 262 -33.19 29.15 12.38
N GLY A 263 -34.31 29.31 11.65
CA GLY A 263 -35.04 30.55 11.47
C GLY A 263 -35.66 31.14 12.74
N SER A 264 -35.95 30.29 13.74
CA SER A 264 -36.58 30.69 15.02
C SER A 264 -35.63 31.38 16.00
N ILE A 265 -34.31 31.38 15.73
CA ILE A 265 -33.33 31.99 16.61
C ILE A 265 -33.55 33.52 16.65
N PRO A 266 -33.71 34.14 17.83
CA PRO A 266 -33.83 35.59 17.92
C PRO A 266 -32.63 36.31 17.29
N VAL A 267 -32.88 37.48 16.70
CA VAL A 267 -31.88 38.38 16.07
C VAL A 267 -31.27 37.84 14.77
N ILE A 268 -30.76 36.62 14.74
CA ILE A 268 -30.01 36.06 13.60
C ILE A 268 -30.77 35.02 12.77
N GLY A 269 -31.95 34.57 13.22
CA GLY A 269 -32.66 33.45 12.61
C GLY A 269 -33.07 33.69 11.16
N GLN A 270 -33.63 34.86 10.84
CA GLN A 270 -34.00 35.19 9.45
C GLN A 270 -32.79 35.17 8.50
N LEU A 271 -31.66 35.73 8.95
CA LEU A 271 -30.41 35.70 8.19
C LEU A 271 -29.92 34.26 7.99
N ALA A 272 -29.95 33.45 9.04
CA ALA A 272 -29.56 32.04 8.99
C ALA A 272 -30.45 31.24 8.04
N LEU A 273 -31.77 31.43 8.08
CA LEU A 273 -32.73 30.76 7.21
C LEU A 273 -32.48 31.11 5.73
N VAL A 274 -32.36 32.40 5.41
CA VAL A 274 -32.09 32.85 4.04
C VAL A 274 -30.72 32.38 3.55
N PHE A 275 -29.73 32.35 4.44
CA PHE A 275 -28.39 31.81 4.14
C PHE A 275 -28.43 30.31 3.83
N LEU A 276 -29.14 29.51 4.63
CA LEU A 276 -29.25 28.06 4.44
C LEU A 276 -30.08 27.72 3.18
N ARG A 277 -31.23 28.38 3.00
CA ARG A 277 -32.15 28.09 1.88
C ARG A 277 -31.79 28.78 0.57
N ALA A 278 -30.93 29.78 0.58
CA ALA A 278 -30.71 30.67 -0.56
C ALA A 278 -31.93 31.50 -0.98
N GLY A 279 -32.83 31.76 -0.04
CA GLY A 279 -34.10 32.43 -0.25
C GLY A 279 -35.07 32.09 0.88
N TRP A 280 -36.32 32.50 0.72
CA TRP A 280 -37.38 32.21 1.71
C TRP A 280 -37.93 30.78 1.58
N ASN A 281 -37.95 30.28 0.35
CA ASN A 281 -38.46 28.95 -0.01
C ASN A 281 -37.31 27.97 -0.28
N ILE A 282 -37.60 26.68 -0.16
CA ILE A 282 -36.68 25.62 -0.56
C ILE A 282 -36.70 25.50 -2.07
N THR A 283 -35.52 25.56 -2.67
CA THR A 283 -35.33 25.55 -4.13
C THR A 283 -34.18 24.63 -4.52
N SER A 284 -33.90 24.50 -5.82
CA SER A 284 -32.71 23.80 -6.31
C SER A 284 -31.40 24.34 -5.73
N LEU A 285 -31.32 25.66 -5.50
CA LEU A 285 -30.15 26.29 -4.94
C LEU A 285 -29.93 25.88 -3.47
N THR A 286 -31.01 25.61 -2.72
CA THR A 286 -30.92 25.04 -1.37
C THR A 286 -30.20 23.70 -1.39
N LEU A 287 -30.61 22.80 -2.29
CA LEU A 287 -30.00 21.47 -2.43
C LEU A 287 -28.51 21.57 -2.79
N SER A 288 -28.17 22.37 -3.80
CA SER A 288 -26.77 22.52 -4.20
C SER A 288 -25.90 23.14 -3.10
N ARG A 289 -26.42 24.08 -2.31
CA ARG A 289 -25.71 24.64 -1.14
C ARG A 289 -25.46 23.58 -0.08
N PHE A 290 -26.48 22.82 0.28
CA PHE A 290 -26.33 21.76 1.28
C PHE A 290 -25.38 20.66 0.81
N PHE A 291 -25.38 20.34 -0.48
CA PHE A 291 -24.39 19.45 -1.08
C PHE A 291 -22.97 20.00 -0.86
N SER A 292 -22.69 21.25 -1.25
CA SER A 292 -21.37 21.88 -1.03
C SER A 292 -20.99 21.95 0.45
N LEU A 293 -21.94 22.23 1.35
CA LEU A 293 -21.71 22.21 2.79
C LEU A 293 -21.31 20.80 3.27
N HIS A 294 -22.02 19.77 2.82
CA HIS A 294 -21.82 18.39 3.25
C HIS A 294 -20.48 17.80 2.76
N ILE A 295 -20.10 18.07 1.50
CA ILE A 295 -18.92 17.42 0.91
C ILE A 295 -17.62 18.21 1.05
N LEU A 296 -17.70 19.53 1.27
CA LEU A 296 -16.52 20.41 1.28
C LEU A 296 -16.35 21.13 2.61
N ILE A 297 -17.31 21.98 2.98
CA ILE A 297 -17.15 22.89 4.12
C ILE A 297 -17.11 22.13 5.44
N LEU A 298 -18.08 21.25 5.70
CA LEU A 298 -18.14 20.47 6.94
C LEU A 298 -16.93 19.53 7.08
N PRO A 299 -16.49 18.78 6.04
CA PRO A 299 -15.28 17.95 6.13
C PRO A 299 -14.02 18.74 6.47
N LEU A 300 -13.79 19.89 5.81
CA LEU A 300 -12.61 20.71 6.07
C LEU A 300 -12.57 21.24 7.50
N ILE A 301 -13.68 21.81 7.98
CA ILE A 301 -13.77 22.33 9.36
C ILE A 301 -13.63 21.20 10.38
N THR A 302 -14.23 20.05 10.10
CA THR A 302 -14.17 18.88 10.99
C THR A 302 -12.76 18.32 11.07
N VAL A 303 -12.05 18.16 9.95
CA VAL A 303 -10.65 17.73 9.94
C VAL A 303 -9.76 18.71 10.70
N GLY A 304 -9.94 20.02 10.50
CA GLY A 304 -9.18 21.03 11.25
C GLY A 304 -9.42 20.98 12.76
N THR A 305 -10.68 20.88 13.18
CA THR A 305 -11.06 20.76 14.59
C THR A 305 -10.58 19.45 15.20
N MET A 306 -10.63 18.36 14.43
CA MET A 306 -10.17 17.03 14.83
C MET A 306 -8.65 17.00 15.04
N LEU A 307 -7.88 17.65 14.16
CA LEU A 307 -6.44 17.81 14.34
C LEU A 307 -6.13 18.54 15.64
N MET A 308 -6.80 19.67 15.91
CA MET A 308 -6.65 20.40 17.17
C MET A 308 -6.98 19.52 18.39
N HIS A 309 -8.09 18.77 18.32
CA HIS A 309 -8.52 17.84 19.37
C HIS A 309 -7.44 16.78 19.67
N PHE A 310 -6.88 16.13 18.64
CA PHE A 310 -5.83 15.12 18.83
C PHE A 310 -4.52 15.69 19.36
N LEU A 311 -4.13 16.89 18.91
CA LEU A 311 -2.92 17.55 19.41
C LEU A 311 -3.01 17.85 20.91
N MET A 312 -4.18 18.28 21.39
CA MET A 312 -4.42 18.50 22.82
C MET A 312 -4.39 17.20 23.63
N VAL A 313 -5.09 16.15 23.18
CA VAL A 313 -5.03 14.82 23.81
C VAL A 313 -3.60 14.30 23.88
N ARG A 314 -2.83 14.50 22.81
CA ARG A 314 -1.45 14.02 22.73
C ARG A 314 -0.54 14.77 23.71
N LYS A 315 -0.68 16.09 23.80
CA LYS A 315 0.09 16.97 24.69
C LYS A 315 -0.24 16.71 26.17
N GLN A 316 -1.52 16.60 26.51
CA GLN A 316 -1.99 16.53 27.91
C GLN A 316 -2.07 15.10 28.44
N GLY A 317 -2.06 14.10 27.56
CA GLY A 317 -2.22 12.69 27.91
C GLY A 317 -3.65 12.33 28.34
N ILE A 318 -3.93 11.04 28.34
CA ILE A 318 -5.22 10.50 28.76
C ILE A 318 -5.27 10.44 30.27
N MET A 319 -6.41 10.83 30.83
CA MET A 319 -6.65 10.76 32.26
C MET A 319 -6.70 9.30 32.73
N LYS A 320 -5.98 9.01 33.82
CA LYS A 320 -6.02 7.72 34.51
C LYS A 320 -7.42 7.51 35.09
N PRO A 321 -7.96 6.29 35.02
CA PRO A 321 -9.23 5.98 35.68
C PRO A 321 -9.16 6.38 37.16
N LEU A 322 -10.30 6.84 37.69
CA LEU A 322 -10.50 7.05 39.12
C LEU A 322 -10.29 5.73 39.88
#